data_AF-A0A1L6ZND6-F1
#
_entry.id   AF-A0A1L6ZND6-F1
#
_cell.length_a   1.000
_cell.length_b   1.000
_cell.length_c   1.000
_cell.angle_alpha   90.00
_cell.angle_beta   90.00
_cell.angle_gamma   90.00
#
_symmetry.space_group_name_H-M   'P 1'
#
loop_
_entity.id
_entity.type
_entity.pdbx_description
1 polymer ?
#
loop_
_entity_poly.entity_id
_entity_poly.type
_entity_poly.pdbx_seq_one_letter_code
_entity_poly.pdbx_strand_id
1 'polypeptide(L)'
;MDQQAMRITLAAGPNSELESFALRAALENFGVKVDMHWIGRPNDLIHVLSGRNRGEIDYLLLSFHGEEGAFIMPELGEDVYEDEEPRDTAFGADEIKRYASLEGVHVISTGCTLGEKNLADAFLKAGATSYSAPDDYIDGNAAFIFVLTMLYELMNNTKTVRAAFDRARSIDEETKLFQLYMQK
;
A
#
# COMPACT_ATOMS: atom_id res chain seq x y z
N MET A 1 4.15 22.79 -19.98
CA MET A 1 3.31 21.64 -20.38
C MET A 1 2.91 21.00 -19.06
N ASP A 2 1.67 21.21 -18.63
CA ASP A 2 1.18 20.75 -17.32
C ASP A 2 1.19 19.22 -17.34
N GLN A 3 2.22 18.62 -16.74
CA GLN A 3 2.24 17.19 -16.52
C GLN A 3 1.32 16.95 -15.32
N GLN A 4 0.23 16.21 -15.52
CA GLN A 4 -0.71 15.90 -14.44
C GLN A 4 0.08 15.27 -13.28
N ALA A 5 0.05 15.94 -12.12
CA ALA A 5 0.74 15.46 -10.92
C ALA A 5 0.17 14.10 -10.51
N MET A 6 1.06 13.14 -10.22
CA MET A 6 0.72 11.82 -9.70
C MET A 6 -0.14 11.96 -8.44
N ARG A 7 -1.18 11.12 -8.33
CA ARG A 7 -2.11 11.10 -7.20
C ARG A 7 -1.97 9.80 -6.43
N ILE A 8 -1.70 9.93 -5.14
CA ILE A 8 -1.53 8.79 -4.24
C ILE A 8 -2.55 8.90 -3.11
N THR A 9 -3.33 7.85 -2.90
CA THR A 9 -3.99 7.65 -1.60
C THR A 9 -3.02 6.90 -0.70
N LEU A 10 -2.71 7.47 0.47
CA LEU A 10 -1.91 6.85 1.51
C LEU A 10 -2.83 6.45 2.66
N ALA A 11 -3.03 5.15 2.86
CA ALA A 11 -3.76 4.61 4.01
C ALA A 11 -2.76 4.19 5.10
N ALA A 12 -2.89 4.79 6.28
CA ALA A 12 -2.07 4.50 7.45
C ALA A 12 -2.82 3.61 8.43
N GLY A 13 -2.30 2.41 8.63
CA GLY A 13 -2.71 1.50 9.68
C GLY A 13 -2.26 1.96 11.08
N PRO A 14 -2.73 1.26 12.12
CA PRO A 14 -2.35 1.55 13.50
C PRO A 14 -0.84 1.38 13.70
N ASN A 15 -0.23 2.27 14.48
CA ASN A 15 1.21 2.24 14.82
C ASN A 15 2.16 2.41 13.61
N SER A 16 1.69 3.03 12.53
CA SER A 16 2.49 3.38 11.34
C SER A 16 2.59 4.90 11.14
N GLU A 17 2.27 5.70 12.17
CA GLU A 17 2.05 7.14 12.04
C GLU A 17 3.29 7.91 11.59
N LEU A 18 4.46 7.60 12.18
CA LEU A 18 5.70 8.29 11.85
C LEU A 18 6.15 8.01 10.41
N GLU A 19 6.09 6.73 9.98
CA GLU A 19 6.39 6.35 8.59
C GLU A 19 5.44 7.08 7.64
N SER A 20 4.15 7.03 7.92
CA SER A 20 3.09 7.64 7.12
C SER A 20 3.24 9.16 6.98
N PHE A 21 3.51 9.87 8.08
CA PHE A 21 3.76 11.31 8.03
C PHE A 21 5.01 11.64 7.21
N ALA A 22 6.09 10.87 7.37
CA ALA A 22 7.33 11.08 6.63
C ALA A 22 7.14 10.81 5.13
N LEU A 23 6.44 9.73 4.77
CA LEU A 23 6.11 9.38 3.38
C LEU A 23 5.29 10.49 2.73
N ARG A 24 4.22 10.94 3.40
CA ARG A 24 3.40 12.05 2.89
C ARG A 24 4.25 13.29 2.61
N ALA A 25 5.04 13.74 3.58
CA ALA A 25 5.84 14.95 3.44
C ALA A 25 6.88 14.83 2.31
N ALA A 26 7.57 13.70 2.20
CA ALA A 26 8.56 13.47 1.16
C ALA A 26 7.92 13.42 -0.24
N LEU A 27 6.79 12.72 -0.38
CA LEU A 27 6.07 12.60 -1.66
C LEU A 27 5.46 13.93 -2.10
N GLU A 28 4.85 14.69 -1.18
CA GLU A 28 4.37 16.05 -1.48
C GLU A 28 5.54 16.96 -1.90
N ASN A 29 6.73 16.80 -1.31
CA ASN A 29 7.93 17.50 -1.74
C ASN A 29 8.43 17.09 -3.14
N PHE A 30 8.14 15.86 -3.60
CA PHE A 30 8.37 15.43 -4.98
C PHE A 30 7.32 15.98 -5.97
N GLY A 31 6.28 16.68 -5.49
CA GLY A 31 5.20 17.21 -6.30
C GLY A 31 4.02 16.24 -6.50
N VAL A 32 3.96 15.16 -5.72
CA VAL A 32 2.83 14.22 -5.68
C VAL A 32 1.67 14.84 -4.91
N LYS A 33 0.43 14.60 -5.37
CA LYS A 33 -0.78 14.90 -4.59
C LYS A 33 -1.09 13.70 -3.71
N VAL A 34 -0.91 13.83 -2.40
CA VAL A 34 -1.18 12.77 -1.43
C VAL A 34 -2.50 13.03 -0.71
N ASP A 35 -3.40 12.06 -0.77
CA ASP A 35 -4.64 12.01 0.02
C ASP A 35 -4.46 11.01 1.17
N MET A 36 -4.50 11.51 2.40
CA MET A 36 -4.12 10.75 3.60
C MET A 36 -5.35 10.20 4.31
N HIS A 37 -5.37 8.89 4.55
CA HIS A 37 -6.43 8.20 5.28
C HIS A 37 -5.85 7.52 6.53
N TRP A 38 -6.35 7.91 7.70
CA TRP A 38 -6.00 7.28 8.97
C TRP A 38 -7.00 6.17 9.27
N ILE A 39 -6.54 4.93 9.31
CA ILE A 39 -7.39 3.76 9.45
C ILE A 39 -7.53 3.45 10.94
N GLY A 40 -8.67 3.84 11.51
CA GLY A 40 -9.02 3.59 12.91
C GLY A 40 -9.85 2.32 13.11
N ARG A 41 -10.45 1.80 12.03
CA ARG A 41 -11.27 0.58 12.03
C ARG A 41 -11.25 -0.16 10.68
N PRO A 42 -11.66 -1.43 10.62
CA PRO A 42 -11.75 -2.19 9.37
C PRO A 42 -12.58 -1.52 8.26
N ASN A 43 -13.72 -0.89 8.60
CA ASN A 43 -14.54 -0.20 7.61
C ASN A 43 -13.84 1.00 6.97
N ASP A 44 -12.90 1.66 7.64
CA ASP A 44 -12.11 2.74 7.02
C ASP A 44 -11.27 2.19 5.87
N LEU A 45 -10.59 1.07 6.08
CA LEU A 45 -9.78 0.42 5.05
C LEU A 45 -10.66 -0.10 3.91
N ILE A 46 -11.82 -0.71 4.23
CA ILE A 46 -12.80 -1.14 3.23
C ILE A 46 -13.27 0.05 2.38
N HIS A 47 -13.55 1.20 2.98
CA HIS A 47 -13.98 2.39 2.25
C HIS A 47 -12.89 2.92 1.32
N VAL A 48 -11.62 2.86 1.73
CA VAL A 48 -10.49 3.18 0.85
C VAL A 48 -10.38 2.16 -0.27
N LEU A 49 -10.37 0.84 0.02
CA LEU A 49 -10.18 -0.23 -0.96
C LEU A 49 -11.32 -0.36 -1.97
N SER A 50 -12.55 -0.09 -1.56
CA SER A 50 -13.76 -0.16 -2.41
C SER A 50 -13.91 1.03 -3.36
N GLY A 51 -13.17 2.12 -3.13
CA GLY A 51 -13.33 3.36 -3.90
C GLY A 51 -14.29 4.36 -3.25
N ARG A 52 -15.02 3.97 -2.21
CA ARG A 52 -16.06 4.81 -1.57
C ARG A 52 -15.49 6.10 -0.98
N ASN A 53 -14.29 6.03 -0.40
CA ASN A 53 -13.63 7.16 0.26
C ASN A 53 -12.29 7.51 -0.39
N ARG A 54 -12.13 7.32 -1.70
CA ARG A 54 -10.96 7.81 -2.43
C ARG A 54 -11.36 8.38 -3.79
N GLY A 55 -10.59 9.36 -4.27
CA GLY A 55 -10.75 9.87 -5.64
C GLY A 55 -10.11 8.98 -6.70
N GLU A 56 -10.02 9.51 -7.92
CA GLU A 56 -9.16 8.92 -8.96
C GLU A 56 -7.69 9.05 -8.56
N ILE A 57 -7.00 7.91 -8.52
CA ILE A 57 -5.61 7.78 -8.07
C ILE A 57 -4.79 6.92 -9.02
N ASP A 58 -3.49 7.19 -9.06
CA ASP A 58 -2.51 6.36 -9.77
C ASP A 58 -1.99 5.25 -8.84
N TYR A 59 -1.77 5.59 -7.56
CA TYR A 59 -1.27 4.66 -6.55
C TYR A 59 -2.11 4.63 -5.27
N LEU A 60 -2.23 3.44 -4.71
CA LEU A 60 -2.64 3.20 -3.32
C LEU A 60 -1.41 2.73 -2.53
N LEU A 61 -0.99 3.53 -1.55
CA LEU A 61 0.10 3.21 -0.64
C LEU A 61 -0.48 2.80 0.71
N LEU A 62 -0.16 1.58 1.15
CA LEU A 62 -0.64 0.97 2.39
C LEU A 62 0.52 0.92 3.39
N SER A 63 0.57 1.90 4.30
CA SER A 63 1.53 1.94 5.40
C SER A 63 0.94 1.24 6.60
N PHE A 64 1.31 -0.01 6.80
CA PHE A 64 0.70 -0.92 7.77
C PHE A 64 1.76 -1.87 8.33
N HIS A 65 1.52 -2.39 9.54
CA HIS A 65 2.13 -3.65 9.96
C HIS A 65 1.47 -4.82 9.23
N GLY A 66 2.26 -5.84 8.95
CA GLY A 66 1.78 -7.09 8.38
C GLY A 66 2.31 -8.28 9.16
N GLU A 67 1.55 -9.37 9.12
CA GLU A 67 1.90 -10.65 9.73
C GLU A 67 1.21 -11.75 8.93
N GLU A 68 1.93 -12.83 8.59
CA GLU A 68 1.40 -14.00 7.88
C GLU A 68 0.52 -13.66 6.65
N GLY A 69 0.93 -12.67 5.86
CA GLY A 69 0.22 -12.26 4.65
C GLY A 69 -1.10 -11.53 4.89
N ALA A 70 -1.29 -10.94 6.07
CA ALA A 70 -2.44 -10.12 6.43
C ALA A 70 -2.02 -8.76 7.02
N PHE A 71 -2.82 -7.73 6.77
CA PHE A 71 -2.68 -6.42 7.41
C PHE A 71 -3.18 -6.52 8.85
N ILE A 72 -2.44 -5.95 9.80
CA ILE A 72 -2.86 -5.90 11.20
C ILE A 72 -3.83 -4.73 11.42
N MET A 73 -5.06 -5.07 11.74
CA MET A 73 -6.15 -4.14 12.07
C MET A 73 -6.27 -3.92 13.58
N PRO A 74 -6.77 -2.76 14.02
CA PRO A 74 -7.03 -2.51 15.43
C PRO A 74 -8.20 -3.37 15.92
N GLU A 75 -8.03 -3.97 17.10
CA GLU A 75 -9.14 -4.62 17.82
C GLU A 75 -10.02 -3.54 18.46
N LEU A 76 -11.32 -3.58 18.16
CA LEU A 76 -12.30 -2.65 18.71
C LEU A 76 -13.10 -3.31 19.85
N GLY A 77 -13.74 -2.48 20.69
CA GLY A 77 -14.75 -2.96 21.62
C GLY A 77 -15.92 -3.63 20.89
N GLU A 78 -16.47 -4.69 21.47
CA GLU A 78 -17.58 -5.47 20.86
C GLU A 78 -18.81 -4.62 20.49
N ASP A 79 -19.07 -3.56 21.24
CA ASP A 79 -20.15 -2.59 21.04
C ASP A 79 -19.80 -1.44 20.08
N VAL A 80 -18.53 -1.36 19.65
CA VAL A 80 -18.01 -0.34 18.72
C VAL A 80 -18.12 -0.81 17.28
N TYR A 81 -17.98 -2.12 17.01
CA TYR A 81 -18.07 -2.69 15.67
C TYR A 81 -19.39 -2.34 14.98
N GLU A 82 -19.30 -2.01 13.70
CA GLU A 82 -20.49 -1.85 12.86
C GLU A 82 -21.01 -3.21 12.38
N ASP A 83 -22.27 -3.24 11.95
CA ASP A 83 -22.87 -4.47 11.39
C ASP A 83 -22.06 -4.96 10.19
N GLU A 84 -21.74 -6.26 10.18
CA GLU A 84 -20.94 -6.95 9.17
C GLU A 84 -19.48 -6.47 9.01
N GLU A 85 -19.00 -5.60 9.90
CA GLU A 85 -17.59 -5.21 9.93
C GLU A 85 -16.71 -6.41 10.32
N PRO A 86 -15.59 -6.68 9.60
CA PRO A 86 -14.65 -7.70 10.01
C PRO A 86 -14.18 -7.49 11.45
N ARG A 87 -14.21 -8.55 12.27
CA ARG A 87 -13.80 -8.50 13.68
C ARG A 87 -12.44 -9.13 13.94
N ASP A 88 -11.89 -9.80 12.92
CA ASP A 88 -10.53 -10.35 13.00
C ASP A 88 -9.52 -9.21 12.89
N THR A 89 -8.42 -9.32 13.63
CA THR A 89 -7.29 -8.41 13.51
C THR A 89 -6.48 -8.67 12.24
N ALA A 90 -6.56 -9.88 11.68
CA ALA A 90 -5.95 -10.21 10.41
C ALA A 90 -6.88 -9.86 9.24
N PHE A 91 -6.52 -8.84 8.46
CA PHE A 91 -7.22 -8.47 7.22
C PHE A 91 -6.40 -8.96 6.02
N GLY A 92 -6.85 -10.04 5.39
CA GLY A 92 -6.04 -10.80 4.44
C GLY A 92 -6.62 -10.86 3.03
N ALA A 93 -6.19 -11.88 2.28
CA ALA A 93 -6.53 -12.06 0.88
C ALA A 93 -8.05 -12.19 0.62
N ASP A 94 -8.82 -12.72 1.57
CA ASP A 94 -10.27 -12.92 1.39
C ASP A 94 -11.04 -11.62 1.57
N GLU A 95 -10.63 -10.76 2.51
CA GLU A 95 -11.15 -9.42 2.68
C GLU A 95 -10.84 -8.56 1.45
N ILE A 96 -9.60 -8.64 0.93
CA ILE A 96 -9.23 -7.93 -0.31
C ILE A 96 -10.12 -8.36 -1.47
N LYS A 97 -10.32 -9.67 -1.69
CA LYS A 97 -11.21 -10.16 -2.77
C LYS A 97 -12.66 -9.69 -2.59
N ARG A 98 -13.12 -9.56 -1.34
CA ARG A 98 -14.50 -9.19 -1.04
C ARG A 98 -14.76 -7.70 -1.21
N TYR A 99 -13.82 -6.85 -0.81
CA TYR A 99 -14.07 -5.42 -0.63
C TYR A 99 -13.34 -4.52 -1.61
N ALA A 100 -12.24 -4.97 -2.20
CA ALA A 100 -11.42 -4.11 -3.05
C ALA A 100 -11.98 -4.00 -4.48
N SER A 101 -11.92 -2.79 -5.02
CA SER A 101 -12.12 -2.48 -6.44
C SER A 101 -11.01 -1.53 -6.83
N LEU A 102 -10.05 -1.96 -7.65
CA LEU A 102 -8.76 -1.29 -7.83
C LEU A 102 -8.35 -1.16 -9.30
N GLU A 103 -9.33 -1.13 -10.20
CA GLU A 103 -9.11 -1.01 -11.64
C GLU A 103 -8.15 0.14 -11.98
N GLY A 104 -7.03 -0.20 -12.63
CA GLY A 104 -6.04 0.76 -13.08
C GLY A 104 -5.09 1.28 -11.99
N VAL A 105 -5.24 0.87 -10.72
CA VAL A 105 -4.45 1.36 -9.60
C VAL A 105 -3.21 0.51 -9.36
N HIS A 106 -2.06 1.14 -9.12
CA HIS A 106 -0.86 0.48 -8.60
C HIS A 106 -0.89 0.46 -7.07
N VAL A 107 -0.62 -0.69 -6.45
CA VAL A 107 -0.66 -0.83 -4.99
C VAL A 107 0.74 -1.11 -4.45
N ILE A 108 1.12 -0.42 -3.38
CA ILE A 108 2.38 -0.62 -2.65
C ILE A 108 2.05 -0.80 -1.17
N SER A 109 2.60 -1.81 -0.50
CA SER A 109 2.48 -2.01 0.95
C SER A 109 3.85 -2.06 1.61
N THR A 110 3.99 -1.49 2.81
CA THR A 110 5.29 -1.46 3.54
C THR A 110 5.44 -2.54 4.61
N GLY A 111 4.35 -3.18 5.03
CA GLY A 111 4.36 -4.14 6.14
C GLY A 111 4.97 -5.50 5.81
N CYS A 112 5.56 -6.12 6.82
CA CYS A 112 6.16 -7.46 6.78
C CYS A 112 5.21 -8.50 6.18
N THR A 113 5.74 -9.44 5.40
CA THR A 113 5.02 -10.58 4.78
C THR A 113 3.87 -10.21 3.82
N LEU A 114 3.54 -8.94 3.63
CA LEU A 114 2.45 -8.52 2.75
C LEU A 114 2.76 -8.79 1.27
N GLY A 115 3.99 -9.11 0.92
CA GLY A 115 4.44 -9.57 -0.40
C GLY A 115 4.09 -11.02 -0.70
N GLU A 116 3.45 -11.74 0.22
CA GLU A 116 3.00 -13.11 -0.02
C GLU A 116 2.09 -13.22 -1.25
N LYS A 117 2.32 -14.30 -2.03
CA LYS A 117 1.68 -14.47 -3.33
C LYS A 117 0.15 -14.51 -3.26
N ASN A 118 -0.43 -15.09 -2.20
CA ASN A 118 -1.89 -15.17 -2.05
C ASN A 118 -2.52 -13.79 -1.91
N LEU A 119 -1.92 -12.90 -1.12
CA LEU A 119 -2.37 -11.53 -0.94
C LEU A 119 -2.19 -10.73 -2.24
N ALA A 120 -1.02 -10.85 -2.88
CA ALA A 120 -0.77 -10.22 -4.17
C ALA A 120 -1.79 -10.63 -5.25
N ASP A 121 -2.10 -11.93 -5.35
CA ASP A 121 -3.11 -12.44 -6.28
C ASP A 121 -4.51 -11.87 -5.99
N ALA A 122 -4.84 -11.61 -4.72
CA ALA A 122 -6.11 -10.99 -4.33
C ALA A 122 -6.21 -9.54 -4.85
N PHE A 123 -5.15 -8.73 -4.67
CA PHE A 123 -5.10 -7.37 -5.20
C PHE A 123 -5.21 -7.34 -6.73
N LEU A 124 -4.48 -8.22 -7.42
CA LEU A 124 -4.55 -8.29 -8.89
C LEU A 124 -5.94 -8.73 -9.39
N LYS A 125 -6.60 -9.66 -8.69
CA LYS A 125 -7.99 -10.07 -9.02
C LYS A 125 -9.00 -8.95 -8.77
N ALA A 126 -8.74 -8.08 -7.80
CA ALA A 126 -9.53 -6.88 -7.54
C ALA A 126 -9.32 -5.76 -8.57
N GLY A 127 -8.45 -5.95 -9.56
CA GLY A 127 -8.24 -5.04 -10.69
C GLY A 127 -6.98 -4.18 -10.60
N ALA A 128 -6.14 -4.36 -9.56
CA ALA A 128 -4.89 -3.61 -9.45
C ALA A 128 -3.95 -3.91 -10.63
N THR A 129 -3.38 -2.85 -11.21
CA THR A 129 -2.41 -2.95 -12.31
C THR A 129 -1.12 -3.64 -11.85
N SER A 130 -0.69 -3.33 -10.62
CA SER A 130 0.43 -4.01 -9.97
C SER A 130 0.27 -4.00 -8.45
N TYR A 131 0.98 -4.91 -7.80
CA TYR A 131 1.11 -4.98 -6.35
C TYR A 131 2.58 -5.18 -5.98
N SER A 132 3.10 -4.39 -5.04
CA SER A 132 4.46 -4.57 -4.51
C SER A 132 4.51 -4.44 -3.00
N ALA A 133 5.17 -5.39 -2.34
CA ALA A 133 5.31 -5.47 -0.90
C ALA A 133 6.45 -6.45 -0.54
N PRO A 134 7.01 -6.40 0.68
CA PRO A 134 8.04 -7.32 1.13
C PRO A 134 7.46 -8.71 1.45
N ASP A 135 8.09 -9.79 0.95
CA ASP A 135 7.63 -11.17 1.18
C ASP A 135 8.15 -11.83 2.46
N ASP A 136 8.86 -11.08 3.30
CA ASP A 136 9.38 -11.51 4.60
C ASP A 136 9.32 -10.33 5.60
N TYR A 137 9.86 -10.52 6.80
CA TYR A 137 10.05 -9.46 7.79
C TYR A 137 11.14 -8.50 7.34
N ILE A 138 10.79 -7.21 7.25
CA ILE A 138 11.66 -6.15 6.72
C ILE A 138 11.94 -5.08 7.79
N ASP A 139 13.12 -4.46 7.73
CA ASP A 139 13.39 -3.23 8.47
C ASP A 139 12.54 -2.05 7.98
N GLY A 140 11.95 -1.29 8.91
CA GLY A 140 11.08 -0.15 8.57
C GLY A 140 11.79 0.96 7.78
N ASN A 141 13.09 1.20 7.99
CA ASN A 141 13.82 2.19 7.20
C ASN A 141 14.06 1.69 5.77
N ALA A 142 14.26 0.37 5.60
CA ALA A 142 14.39 -0.24 4.28
C ALA A 142 13.08 -0.15 3.49
N ALA A 143 11.93 -0.41 4.13
CA ALA A 143 10.62 -0.21 3.51
C ALA A 143 10.39 1.26 3.11
N PHE A 144 10.72 2.18 4.02
CA PHE A 144 10.61 3.62 3.78
C PHE A 144 11.47 4.08 2.58
N ILE A 145 12.78 3.74 2.57
CA ILE A 145 13.67 4.18 1.48
C ILE A 145 13.31 3.52 0.16
N PHE A 146 12.85 2.26 0.18
CA PHE A 146 12.37 1.58 -1.01
C PHE A 146 11.24 2.36 -1.69
N VAL A 147 10.20 2.74 -0.94
CA VAL A 147 9.04 3.47 -1.50
C VAL A 147 9.46 4.80 -2.08
N LEU A 148 10.29 5.57 -1.35
CA LEU A 148 10.77 6.86 -1.82
C LEU A 148 11.62 6.73 -3.08
N THR A 149 12.55 5.79 -3.13
CA THR A 149 13.39 5.55 -4.31
C THR A 149 12.55 5.09 -5.49
N MET A 150 11.61 4.15 -5.30
CA MET A 150 10.75 3.67 -6.38
C MET A 150 9.94 4.81 -7.00
N LEU A 151 9.25 5.61 -6.19
CA LEU A 151 8.42 6.69 -6.70
C LEU A 151 9.25 7.83 -7.31
N TYR A 152 10.41 8.15 -6.72
CA TYR A 152 11.34 9.12 -7.30
C TYR A 152 11.87 8.66 -8.68
N GLU A 153 12.31 7.41 -8.80
CA GLU A 153 12.83 6.83 -10.04
C GLU A 153 11.75 6.75 -11.12
N LEU A 154 10.51 6.44 -10.75
CA LEU A 154 9.39 6.40 -11.69
C LEU A 154 9.11 7.79 -12.27
N MET A 155 9.06 8.80 -11.41
CA MET A 155 8.72 10.17 -11.79
C MET A 155 9.82 10.85 -12.61
N ASN A 156 11.10 10.56 -12.30
CA ASN A 156 12.21 11.35 -12.83
C ASN A 156 13.09 10.61 -13.84
N ASN A 157 13.17 9.28 -13.80
CA ASN A 157 14.26 8.55 -14.47
C ASN A 157 13.81 7.44 -15.41
N THR A 158 12.98 6.50 -14.93
CA THR A 158 12.85 5.17 -15.54
C THR A 158 11.58 4.97 -16.36
N LYS A 159 10.60 5.90 -16.25
CA LYS A 159 9.30 5.93 -16.94
C LYS A 159 8.42 4.66 -16.81
N THR A 160 8.88 3.60 -16.16
CA THR A 160 8.17 2.33 -16.03
C THR A 160 8.25 1.81 -14.60
N VAL A 161 7.17 1.19 -14.14
CA VAL A 161 7.05 0.63 -12.77
C VAL A 161 8.14 -0.42 -12.51
N ARG A 162 8.42 -1.29 -13.48
CA ARG A 162 9.43 -2.36 -13.34
C ARG A 162 10.83 -1.78 -13.11
N ALA A 163 11.26 -0.83 -13.94
CA ALA A 163 12.60 -0.28 -13.82
C ALA A 163 12.77 0.56 -12.54
N ALA A 164 11.74 1.28 -12.11
CA ALA A 164 11.72 1.98 -10.83
C ALA A 164 11.83 1.01 -9.64
N PHE A 165 11.06 -0.08 -9.68
CA PHE A 165 11.10 -1.15 -8.70
C PHE A 165 12.49 -1.80 -8.62
N ASP A 166 13.09 -2.17 -9.77
CA ASP A 166 14.40 -2.81 -9.81
C ASP A 166 15.50 -1.91 -9.23
N ARG A 167 15.37 -0.58 -9.39
CA ARG A 167 16.27 0.40 -8.75
C ARG A 167 16.09 0.43 -7.24
N ALA A 168 14.86 0.54 -6.76
CA ALA A 168 14.57 0.55 -5.32
C ALA A 168 15.00 -0.75 -4.63
N ARG A 169 14.81 -1.90 -5.29
CA ARG A 169 15.22 -3.23 -4.81
C ARG A 169 16.75 -3.41 -4.77
N SER A 170 17.51 -2.55 -5.44
CA SER A 170 18.97 -2.69 -5.57
C SER A 170 19.78 -1.99 -4.47
N ILE A 171 19.12 -1.37 -3.49
CA ILE A 171 19.77 -0.56 -2.44
C ILE A 171 20.61 -1.45 -1.51
N ASP A 172 20.03 -2.52 -0.97
CA ASP A 172 20.64 -3.42 0.00
C ASP A 172 19.93 -4.79 0.04
N GLU A 173 20.23 -5.64 1.04
CA GLU A 173 19.58 -6.96 1.18
C GLU A 173 18.14 -6.86 1.72
N GLU A 174 17.81 -5.85 2.52
CA GLU A 174 16.47 -5.66 3.09
C GLU A 174 15.47 -5.25 1.99
N THR A 175 15.85 -4.28 1.17
CA THR A 175 15.04 -3.81 0.03
C THR A 175 14.85 -4.91 -1.03
N LYS A 176 15.69 -5.95 -1.05
CA LYS A 176 15.49 -7.13 -1.92
C LYS A 176 14.29 -7.99 -1.53
N LEU A 177 13.76 -7.86 -0.31
CA LEU A 177 12.55 -8.58 0.11
C LEU A 177 11.31 -8.12 -0.66
N PHE A 178 11.30 -6.90 -1.19
CA PHE A 178 10.19 -6.46 -2.03
C PHE A 178 10.00 -7.35 -3.25
N GLN A 179 8.75 -7.70 -3.49
CA GLN A 179 8.28 -8.40 -4.68
C GLN A 179 7.41 -7.45 -5.52
N LEU A 180 7.35 -7.69 -6.84
CA LEU A 180 6.48 -6.95 -7.76
C LEU A 180 5.69 -7.91 -8.64
N TYR A 181 4.39 -7.90 -8.41
CA TYR A 181 3.39 -8.63 -9.17
C TYR A 181 2.67 -7.65 -10.09
N MET A 182 2.39 -8.08 -11.33
CA MET A 182 1.69 -7.26 -12.32
C MET A 182 0.56 -8.07 -12.93
N GLN A 183 -0.52 -7.38 -13.30
CA GLN A 183 -1.56 -7.96 -14.13
C GLN A 183 -0.95 -8.42 -15.47
N LYS A 184 -1.39 -9.57 -15.96
CA LYS A 184 -0.93 -10.14 -17.24
C LYS A 184 -1.57 -9.44 -18.43
#